data_AF-A0A955NJX4-F1
#
_entry.id   AF-A0A955NJX4-F1
#
_cell.length_a   1.000
_cell.length_b   1.000
_cell.length_c   1.000
_cell.angle_alpha   90.00
_cell.angle_beta   90.00
_cell.angle_gamma   90.00
#
_symmetry.space_group_name_H-M   'P 1'
#
loop_
_entity.id
_entity.type
_entity.pdbx_description
1 polymer ?
#
loop_
_entity_poly.entity_id
_entity_poly.type
_entity_poly.pdbx_seq_one_letter_code
_entity_poly.pdbx_strand_id
1 'polypeptide(L)'
;PDLVEIGVNVINPVQPDCMDAAAIRAEFGSRLALWGTIGTASGWDHGAPDAIRREVLARVATLGRSGLLLAPAYDVDFTPPENLHAFVQAVHEVATSS
;
A
#
# COMPACT_ATOMS: atom_id res chain seq x y z
N PRO A 1 21.80 5.91 14.56
CA PRO A 1 20.47 6.58 14.64
C PRO A 1 19.50 5.89 13.69
N ASP A 2 18.34 5.49 14.21
CA ASP A 2 17.25 5.01 13.35
C ASP A 2 16.63 6.18 12.55
N LEU A 3 16.00 5.90 11.41
CA LEU A 3 15.36 6.90 10.56
C LEU A 3 14.32 7.72 11.33
N VAL A 4 13.58 7.07 12.24
CA VAL A 4 12.59 7.74 13.09
C VAL A 4 13.24 8.77 14.03
N GLU A 5 14.43 8.49 14.55
CA GLU A 5 15.15 9.38 15.49
C GLU A 5 15.65 10.66 14.82
N ILE A 6 15.93 10.61 13.52
CA ILE A 6 16.36 11.79 12.74
C ILE A 6 15.17 12.56 12.15
N GLY A 7 13.93 12.21 12.51
CA GLY A 7 12.71 12.92 12.14
C GLY A 7 11.99 12.39 10.91
N VAL A 8 12.39 11.22 10.38
CA VAL A 8 11.61 10.57 9.31
C VAL A 8 10.31 10.02 9.89
N ASN A 9 9.19 10.39 9.26
CA ASN A 9 7.84 9.99 9.69
C ASN A 9 7.06 9.21 8.63
N VAL A 10 7.60 9.06 7.41
CA VAL A 10 7.03 8.29 6.30
C VAL A 10 8.14 7.51 5.58
N ILE A 11 7.86 6.27 5.21
CA ILE A 11 8.60 5.54 4.16
C ILE A 11 7.78 5.58 2.87
N ASN A 12 8.40 6.01 1.78
CA ASN A 12 7.81 6.04 0.44
C ASN A 12 8.85 5.73 -0.67
N PRO A 13 8.58 4.80 -1.60
CA PRO A 13 7.51 3.81 -1.55
C PRO A 13 7.86 2.63 -0.63
N VAL A 14 6.85 2.01 -0.04
CA VAL A 14 6.96 0.66 0.52
C VAL A 14 6.58 -0.32 -0.58
N GLN A 15 7.58 -1.02 -1.12
CA GLN A 15 7.43 -1.94 -2.25
C GLN A 15 7.14 -3.37 -1.78
N PRO A 16 5.96 -3.94 -2.07
CA PRO A 16 5.54 -5.28 -1.63
C PRO A 16 6.50 -6.44 -1.87
N ASP A 17 7.26 -6.35 -2.95
CA ASP A 17 8.20 -7.35 -3.46
C ASP A 17 9.64 -7.14 -2.98
N CYS A 18 9.93 -6.01 -2.34
CA CYS A 18 11.25 -5.70 -1.78
C CYS A 18 11.24 -5.49 -0.27
N MET A 19 10.07 -5.20 0.32
CA MET A 19 9.94 -4.78 1.72
C MET A 19 8.80 -5.52 2.43
N ASP A 20 9.07 -6.01 3.63
CA ASP A 20 8.04 -6.56 4.51
C ASP A 20 7.36 -5.45 5.32
N ALA A 21 6.27 -4.92 4.76
CA ALA A 21 5.47 -3.87 5.41
C ALA A 21 4.93 -4.30 6.78
N ALA A 22 4.66 -5.59 7.00
CA ALA A 22 4.12 -6.09 8.26
C ALA A 22 5.21 -6.10 9.34
N ALA A 23 6.43 -6.51 8.99
CA ALA A 23 7.59 -6.40 9.88
C ALA A 23 7.87 -4.93 10.24
N ILE A 24 7.86 -4.02 9.27
CA ILE A 24 8.05 -2.58 9.51
C ILE A 24 6.95 -2.03 10.45
N ARG A 25 5.69 -2.41 10.21
CA ARG A 25 4.58 -1.99 11.09
C ARG A 25 4.72 -2.55 12.50
N ALA A 26 5.17 -3.80 12.65
CA ALA A 26 5.38 -4.42 13.95
C ALA A 26 6.49 -3.74 14.75
N GLU A 27 7.56 -3.31 14.08
CA GLU A 27 8.71 -2.64 14.72
C GLU A 27 8.41 -1.18 15.08
N PHE A 28 7.82 -0.41 14.16
CA PHE A 28 7.67 1.03 14.33
C PHE A 28 6.28 1.48 14.77
N GLY A 29 5.28 0.60 14.73
CA GLY A 29 3.88 0.93 15.00
C GLY A 29 3.39 2.01 14.04
N SER A 30 2.50 2.89 14.51
CA SER A 30 2.00 4.04 13.73
C SER A 30 2.90 5.28 13.77
N ARG A 31 4.08 5.22 14.42
CA ARG A 31 5.04 6.33 14.47
C ARG A 31 5.70 6.57 13.11
N LEU A 32 5.75 5.54 12.27
CA LEU A 32 6.23 5.58 10.91
C LEU A 32 5.08 5.25 9.97
N ALA A 33 4.69 6.21 9.14
CA ALA A 33 3.67 6.00 8.14
C ALA A 33 4.23 5.25 6.92
N LEU A 34 3.41 4.38 6.35
CA LEU A 34 3.76 3.55 5.20
C LEU A 34 3.00 4.08 3.99
N TRP A 35 3.73 4.60 3.01
CA TRP A 35 3.18 5.07 1.74
C TRP A 35 3.51 4.06 0.64
N GLY A 36 2.47 3.64 -0.09
CA GLY A 36 2.60 2.71 -1.19
C GLY A 36 1.86 1.43 -0.82
N THR A 37 2.61 0.32 -0.79
CA THR A 37 2.16 -1.02 -0.38
C THR A 37 1.24 -1.75 -1.36
N ILE A 38 0.86 -1.16 -2.50
CA ILE A 38 -0.04 -1.83 -3.45
C ILE A 38 0.66 -2.10 -4.78
N GLY A 39 0.58 -3.36 -5.20
CA GLY A 39 1.03 -3.86 -6.48
C GLY A 39 2.55 -3.98 -6.62
N THR A 40 2.93 -4.65 -7.70
CA THR A 40 4.29 -4.67 -8.24
C THR A 40 4.28 -3.99 -9.60
N ALA A 41 5.45 -3.66 -10.15
CA ALA A 41 5.54 -3.08 -11.50
C ALA A 41 4.73 -3.91 -12.54
N SER A 42 4.84 -5.25 -12.50
CA SER A 42 4.09 -6.13 -13.41
C SER A 42 2.62 -6.35 -13.01
N GLY A 43 2.32 -6.27 -11.71
CA GLY A 43 0.97 -6.56 -11.19
C GLY A 43 -0.06 -5.53 -11.62
N TRP A 44 0.36 -4.28 -11.79
CA TRP A 44 -0.52 -3.22 -12.31
C TRP A 44 -0.88 -3.44 -13.78
N ASP A 45 0.07 -3.86 -14.61
CA ASP A 45 -0.15 -3.97 -16.05
C ASP A 45 -0.80 -5.30 -16.49
N HIS A 46 -0.56 -6.37 -15.74
CA HIS A 46 -0.96 -7.73 -16.13
C HIS A 46 -1.85 -8.44 -15.11
N GLY A 47 -2.02 -7.87 -13.92
CA GLY A 47 -2.87 -8.44 -12.88
C GLY A 47 -4.36 -8.31 -13.22
N ALA A 48 -5.16 -9.18 -12.60
CA ALA A 48 -6.62 -9.04 -12.64
C ALA A 48 -7.08 -7.93 -11.69
N PRO A 49 -8.12 -7.15 -12.02
CA PRO A 49 -8.65 -6.09 -11.16
C PRO A 49 -9.01 -6.59 -9.75
N ASP A 50 -9.54 -7.81 -9.66
CA ASP A 50 -9.90 -8.46 -8.40
C ASP A 50 -8.68 -8.81 -7.52
N ALA A 51 -7.50 -9.03 -8.13
CA ALA A 51 -6.27 -9.23 -7.37
C ALA A 51 -5.85 -7.93 -6.66
N ILE A 52 -5.96 -6.78 -7.33
CA ILE A 52 -5.67 -5.46 -6.76
C ILE A 52 -6.64 -5.16 -5.62
N ARG A 53 -7.95 -5.41 -5.83
CA ARG A 53 -8.97 -5.27 -4.79
C ARG A 53 -8.62 -6.10 -3.55
N ARG A 54 -8.30 -7.39 -3.72
CA ARG A 54 -7.91 -8.27 -2.61
C ARG A 54 -6.66 -7.75 -1.88
N GLU A 55 -5.69 -7.23 -2.62
CA GLU A 55 -4.47 -6.68 -2.02
C GLU A 55 -4.80 -5.47 -1.14
N VAL A 56 -5.61 -4.53 -1.60
CA VAL A 56 -6.05 -3.37 -0.81
C VAL A 56 -6.69 -3.81 0.52
N LEU A 57 -7.62 -4.76 0.46
CA LEU A 57 -8.28 -5.30 1.66
C LEU A 57 -7.27 -5.97 2.60
N ALA A 58 -6.35 -6.77 2.05
CA ALA A 58 -5.32 -7.45 2.81
C ALA A 58 -4.35 -6.45 3.48
N ARG A 59 -3.99 -5.35 2.81
CA ARG A 59 -3.12 -4.30 3.39
C ARG A 59 -3.77 -3.62 4.57
N VAL A 60 -5.04 -3.24 4.46
CA VAL A 60 -5.75 -2.61 5.59
C VAL A 60 -5.88 -3.59 6.76
N ALA A 61 -6.20 -4.86 6.49
CA ALA A 61 -6.31 -5.89 7.52
C ALA A 61 -4.98 -6.17 8.24
N THR A 62 -3.87 -6.17 7.49
CA THR A 62 -2.55 -6.53 8.01
C THR A 62 -1.84 -5.35 8.69
N LEU A 63 -1.90 -4.17 8.07
CA LEU A 63 -1.11 -3.00 8.49
C LEU A 63 -1.90 -2.01 9.37
N GLY A 64 -3.21 -2.19 9.46
CA GLY A 64 -4.12 -1.25 10.11
C GLY A 64 -4.28 0.06 9.31
N ARG A 65 -5.26 0.87 9.72
CA ARG A 65 -5.59 2.13 9.04
C ARG A 65 -4.70 3.32 9.45
N SER A 66 -4.16 3.29 10.66
CA SER A 66 -3.38 4.42 11.19
C SER A 66 -2.01 4.47 10.53
N GLY A 67 -1.66 5.61 9.93
CA GLY A 67 -0.37 5.80 9.26
C GLY A 67 -0.19 4.88 8.03
N LEU A 68 -1.26 4.53 7.33
CA LEU A 68 -1.20 3.79 6.07
C LEU A 68 -1.73 4.68 4.93
N LEU A 69 -0.89 4.97 3.95
CA LEU A 69 -1.23 5.69 2.74
C LEU A 69 -1.22 4.70 1.59
N LEU A 70 -2.39 4.15 1.27
CA LEU A 70 -2.58 3.22 0.16
C LEU A 70 -2.31 3.94 -1.15
N ALA A 71 -1.27 3.49 -1.86
CA ALA A 71 -0.89 4.00 -3.18
C ALA A 71 -0.20 2.89 -3.97
N PRO A 72 -0.15 2.97 -5.31
CA PRO A 72 0.78 2.18 -6.10
C PRO A 72 2.20 2.32 -5.54
N ALA A 73 2.90 1.20 -5.39
CA ALA A 73 4.31 1.20 -4.98
C ALA A 73 5.28 1.47 -6.15
N TYR A 74 4.74 1.58 -7.36
CA TYR A 74 5.42 1.77 -8.63
C TYR A 74 4.60 2.72 -9.50
N ASP A 75 5.23 3.32 -10.52
CA ASP A 75 4.53 4.10 -11.52
C ASP A 75 3.52 3.24 -12.31
N VAL A 76 2.40 3.84 -12.74
CA VAL A 76 1.26 3.17 -13.38
C VAL A 76 1.09 3.61 -14.84
N ASP A 77 2.17 3.47 -15.62
CA ASP A 77 2.28 4.06 -16.96
C ASP A 77 1.40 3.38 -18.02
N PHE A 78 1.25 2.06 -17.95
CA PHE A 78 0.53 1.24 -18.93
C PHE A 78 -0.66 0.47 -18.33
N THR A 79 -1.01 0.83 -17.09
CA THR A 79 -2.00 0.12 -16.30
C THR A 79 -3.38 0.18 -16.96
N PRO A 80 -4.04 -0.97 -17.19
CA PRO A 80 -5.40 -0.99 -17.72
C PRO A 80 -6.37 -0.18 -16.84
N PRO A 81 -7.29 0.61 -17.41
CA PRO A 81 -8.23 1.43 -16.65
C PRO A 81 -9.05 0.66 -15.60
N GLU A 82 -9.39 -0.60 -15.89
CA GLU A 82 -10.10 -1.49 -14.96
C GLU A 82 -9.30 -1.80 -13.68
N ASN A 83 -7.98 -1.86 -13.78
CA ASN A 83 -7.08 -2.09 -12.64
C ASN A 83 -7.01 -0.85 -11.75
N LEU A 84 -6.88 0.34 -12.35
CA LEU A 84 -6.97 1.62 -11.63
C LEU A 84 -8.35 1.80 -10.99
N HIS A 85 -9.42 1.46 -11.70
CA HIS A 85 -10.78 1.56 -11.18
C HIS A 85 -10.99 0.64 -9.97
N ALA A 86 -10.55 -0.62 -10.06
CA ALA A 86 -10.65 -1.57 -8.96
C ALA A 86 -9.86 -1.12 -7.73
N PHE A 87 -8.67 -0.53 -7.92
CA PHE A 87 -7.91 0.09 -6.83
C PHE A 87 -8.71 1.20 -6.15
N VAL A 88 -9.17 2.20 -6.92
CA VAL A 88 -9.90 3.36 -6.39
C VAL A 88 -11.18 2.92 -5.67
N GLN A 89 -11.95 1.99 -6.26
CA GLN A 89 -13.16 1.44 -5.63
C GLN A 89 -12.83 0.74 -4.31
N ALA A 90 -11.82 -0.13 -4.28
CA ALA A 90 -11.43 -0.83 -3.06
C ALA A 90 -10.98 0.14 -1.96
N VAL A 91 -10.24 1.19 -2.30
CA VAL A 91 -9.84 2.25 -1.36
C VAL A 91 -11.06 2.99 -0.80
N HIS A 92 -12.04 3.34 -1.64
CA HIS A 92 -13.28 3.98 -1.18
C HIS A 92 -14.09 3.09 -0.24
N GLU A 93 -14.18 1.79 -0.51
CA GLU A 93 -14.89 0.84 0.35
C GLU A 93 -14.24 0.72 1.73
N VAL A 94 -12.92 0.59 1.82
CA VAL A 94 -12.23 0.50 3.11
C VAL A 94 -12.23 1.83 3.87
N ALA A 95 -12.30 2.96 3.17
CA ALA A 95 -12.39 4.27 3.81
C ALA A 95 -13.79 4.53 4.43
N THR A 96 -14.84 3.93 3.85
CA THR A 96 -16.23 4.15 4.27
C THR A 96 -16.78 3.06 5.19
N SER A 97 -16.15 1.89 5.21
CA SER A 97 -16.52 0.81 6.15
C SER A 97 -16.12 1.20 7.57
N SER A 98 -17.12 1.36 8.46
CA SER A 98 -16.92 1.68 9.89
C SER A 98 -16.24 0.55 10.66
#